data_AF-A0A967SUF8-F1
#
_entry.id   AF-A0A967SUF8-F1
#
_cell.length_a   1.000
_cell.length_b   1.000
_cell.length_c   1.000
_cell.angle_alpha   90.00
_cell.angle_beta   90.00
_cell.angle_gamma   90.00
#
_symmetry.space_group_name_H-M   'P 1'
#
loop_
_entity.id
_entity.type
_entity.pdbx_description
1 polymer ?
#
loop_
_entity_poly.entity_id
_entity_poly.type
_entity_poly.pdbx_seq_one_letter_code
_entity_poly.pdbx_strand_id
1 'polypeptide(L)'
;TMRKEETTIGSGDGSDGLAEPHGLVISPSGQYVYVTNRNKNIPAEYTPRYDLGDNANSGTVVVINTATNVIEKVIEVEEYPSGIAIYEE
;
A
#
# COMPACT_ATOMS: atom_id res chain seq x y z
N THR A 1 -6.29 24.91 -22.01
CA THR A 1 -6.81 24.05 -20.92
C THR A 1 -5.67 23.23 -20.38
N MET A 2 -5.21 23.49 -19.16
CA MET A 2 -4.15 22.69 -18.53
C MET A 2 -4.75 21.32 -18.20
N ARG A 3 -4.22 20.22 -18.78
CA ARG A 3 -4.44 18.90 -18.20
C ARG A 3 -3.80 18.92 -16.82
N LYS A 4 -4.53 18.55 -15.77
CA LYS A 4 -3.88 18.12 -14.52
C LYS A 4 -2.91 17.01 -14.94
N GLU A 5 -1.62 17.20 -14.65
CA GLU A 5 -0.67 16.09 -14.77
C GLU A 5 -1.23 14.94 -13.94
N GLU A 6 -1.41 13.77 -14.56
CA GLU A 6 -1.77 12.56 -13.84
C GLU A 6 -0.59 12.24 -12.93
N THR A 7 -0.75 12.52 -11.64
CA THR A 7 0.23 12.12 -10.63
C THR A 7 -0.06 10.68 -10.25
N THR A 8 0.72 9.75 -10.79
CA THR A 8 0.70 8.36 -10.34
C THR A 8 1.38 8.27 -8.97
N ILE A 9 0.76 7.58 -8.02
CA ILE A 9 1.37 7.24 -6.73
C ILE A 9 1.86 5.80 -6.82
N GLY A 10 3.14 5.60 -6.56
CA GLY A 10 3.80 4.30 -6.64
C GLY A 10 4.05 3.81 -8.06
N SER A 11 4.76 2.69 -8.13
CA SER A 11 5.14 1.96 -9.35
C SER A 11 3.99 1.14 -9.93
N GLY A 12 3.08 0.66 -9.08
CA GLY A 12 1.98 -0.22 -9.46
C GLY A 12 2.39 -1.66 -9.78
N ASP A 13 3.69 -1.98 -9.70
CA ASP A 13 4.24 -3.32 -9.95
C ASP A 13 4.54 -4.11 -8.66
N GLY A 14 4.28 -3.50 -7.49
CA GLY A 14 4.44 -4.12 -6.18
C GLY A 14 5.84 -3.98 -5.60
N SER A 15 6.81 -3.42 -6.33
CA SER A 15 8.17 -3.15 -5.82
C SER A 15 8.20 -2.21 -4.61
N ASP A 16 7.20 -1.33 -4.50
CA ASP A 16 6.96 -0.42 -3.38
C ASP A 16 5.80 -0.86 -2.47
N GLY A 17 5.38 -2.12 -2.62
CA GLY A 17 4.26 -2.71 -1.90
C GLY A 17 2.88 -2.33 -2.46
N LEU A 18 2.77 -1.47 -3.46
CA LEU A 18 1.48 -1.08 -4.04
C LEU A 18 1.20 -1.86 -5.33
N ALA A 19 0.54 -3.02 -5.20
CA ALA A 19 -0.06 -3.74 -6.32
C ALA A 19 -1.34 -4.48 -5.91
N GLU A 20 -2.33 -4.53 -6.80
CA GLU A 20 -3.63 -5.16 -6.55
C GLU A 20 -4.33 -4.59 -5.28
N PRO A 21 -4.65 -3.28 -5.27
CA PRO A 21 -5.34 -2.67 -4.13
C PRO A 21 -6.75 -3.23 -3.96
N HIS A 22 -7.17 -3.47 -2.73
CA HIS A 22 -8.48 -4.06 -2.39
C HIS A 22 -9.36 -3.19 -1.50
N GLY A 23 -8.76 -2.53 -0.51
CA GLY A 23 -9.46 -1.66 0.44
C GLY A 23 -8.62 -0.45 0.77
N LEU A 24 -9.28 0.63 1.19
CA LEU A 24 -8.61 1.82 1.65
C LEU A 24 -9.37 2.49 2.80
N VAL A 25 -8.64 3.21 3.64
CA VAL A 25 -9.20 4.10 4.66
C VAL A 25 -8.33 5.35 4.79
N ILE A 26 -8.95 6.49 5.09
CA ILE A 26 -8.26 7.76 5.32
C ILE A 26 -8.25 8.00 6.83
N SER A 27 -7.11 8.44 7.38
CA SER A 27 -7.05 8.86 8.79
C SER A 27 -8.02 10.02 9.07
N PRO A 28 -8.68 10.11 10.24
CA PRO A 28 -9.54 11.24 10.62
C PRO A 28 -8.93 12.63 10.39
N SER A 29 -7.63 12.79 10.64
CA SER A 29 -6.88 14.03 10.36
C SER A 29 -6.73 14.37 8.86
N GLY A 30 -7.02 13.41 7.98
CA GLY A 30 -6.82 13.48 6.54
C GLY A 30 -5.36 13.36 6.08
N GLN A 31 -4.40 13.19 7.00
CA GLN A 31 -2.97 13.20 6.68
C GLN A 31 -2.51 11.95 5.91
N TYR A 32 -3.16 10.80 6.12
CA TYR A 32 -2.76 9.54 5.52
C TYR A 32 -3.91 8.79 4.85
N VAL A 33 -3.60 8.10 3.76
CA VAL A 33 -4.40 7.01 3.20
C VAL A 33 -3.69 5.69 3.47
N TYR A 34 -4.42 4.71 3.98
CA TYR A 34 -3.96 3.34 4.14
C TYR A 34 -4.62 2.50 3.06
N VAL A 35 -3.84 1.74 2.31
CA VAL A 35 -4.35 0.90 1.22
C VAL A 35 -3.90 -0.54 1.45
N THR A 36 -4.84 -1.48 1.50
CA THR A 36 -4.54 -2.91 1.53
C THR A 36 -4.29 -3.42 0.11
N ASN A 37 -3.22 -4.17 -0.05
CA ASN A 37 -2.74 -4.66 -1.34
C ASN A 37 -2.49 -6.16 -1.24
N ARG A 38 -3.07 -6.94 -2.17
CA ARG A 38 -2.74 -8.37 -2.25
C ARG A 38 -1.30 -8.60 -2.65
N ASN A 39 -0.74 -7.69 -3.44
CA ASN A 39 0.66 -7.69 -3.84
C ASN A 39 1.12 -9.09 -4.32
N LYS A 40 0.40 -9.74 -5.25
CA LYS A 40 0.74 -11.12 -5.67
C LYS A 40 1.73 -11.22 -6.83
N ASN A 41 1.89 -10.14 -7.58
CA ASN A 41 2.79 -10.07 -8.72
C ASN A 41 4.09 -9.32 -8.36
N ILE A 42 4.59 -9.53 -7.13
CA ILE A 42 5.74 -8.80 -6.65
C ILE A 42 7.00 -9.21 -7.43
N PRO A 43 7.82 -8.26 -7.88
CA PRO A 43 9.13 -8.58 -8.44
C PRO A 43 9.96 -9.37 -7.42
N ALA A 44 10.81 -10.27 -7.93
CA ALA A 44 11.68 -11.12 -7.11
C ALA A 44 12.62 -10.36 -6.15
N GLU A 45 12.79 -9.06 -6.38
CA GLU A 45 13.61 -8.16 -5.55
C GLU A 45 12.89 -7.69 -4.28
N TYR A 46 11.56 -7.77 -4.24
CA TYR A 46 10.80 -7.43 -3.04
C TYR A 46 10.92 -8.57 -2.03
N THR A 47 11.54 -8.26 -0.90
CA THR A 47 11.68 -9.18 0.23
C THR A 47 11.01 -8.55 1.45
N PRO A 48 9.96 -9.18 2.01
CA PRO A 48 9.35 -8.70 3.24
C PRO A 48 10.37 -8.51 4.36
N ARG A 49 10.18 -7.47 5.18
CA ARG A 49 11.10 -7.15 6.28
C ARG A 49 11.13 -8.22 7.38
N TYR A 50 10.08 -9.02 7.48
CA TYR A 50 9.93 -10.10 8.45
C TYR A 50 9.51 -11.39 7.75
N ASP A 51 9.81 -12.53 8.37
CA ASP A 51 9.33 -13.82 7.90
C ASP A 51 7.87 -14.03 8.35
N LEU A 52 6.97 -14.03 7.36
CA LEU A 52 5.53 -14.23 7.50
C LEU A 52 5.12 -15.68 7.17
N GLY A 53 6.09 -16.59 7.01
CA GLY A 53 5.85 -17.98 6.61
C GLY A 53 5.78 -18.14 5.09
N ASP A 54 4.72 -17.64 4.46
CA ASP A 54 4.59 -17.62 2.99
C ASP A 54 4.88 -16.23 2.41
N ASN A 55 6.15 -15.83 2.51
CA ASN A 55 6.61 -14.51 2.03
C ASN A 55 6.44 -14.30 0.52
N ALA A 56 6.28 -15.38 -0.25
CA ALA A 56 6.04 -15.27 -1.70
C ALA A 56 4.62 -14.76 -2.01
N ASN A 57 3.69 -14.89 -1.07
CA ASN A 57 2.30 -14.43 -1.19
C ASN A 57 1.95 -13.34 -0.17
N SER A 58 2.94 -12.71 0.48
CA SER A 58 2.68 -11.66 1.47
C SER A 58 1.92 -10.48 0.85
N GLY A 59 0.85 -10.05 1.51
CA GLY A 59 0.19 -8.78 1.19
C GLY A 59 0.89 -7.60 1.87
N THR A 60 0.39 -6.39 1.59
CA THR A 60 0.85 -5.19 2.26
C THR A 60 -0.30 -4.26 2.65
N VAL A 61 0.00 -3.36 3.59
CA VAL A 61 -0.71 -2.10 3.77
C VAL A 61 0.28 -0.97 3.49
N VAL A 62 0.05 -0.17 2.45
CA VAL A 62 0.86 1.03 2.22
C VAL A 62 0.23 2.24 2.89
N VAL A 63 1.06 3.12 3.43
CA VAL A 63 0.69 4.38 4.06
C VAL A 63 1.14 5.51 3.15
N ILE A 64 0.18 6.24 2.60
CA ILE A 64 0.41 7.34 1.66
C ILE A 64 0.14 8.66 2.37
N ASN A 65 1.10 9.58 2.32
CA ASN A 65 0.91 10.94 2.79
C ASN A 65 0.12 11.75 1.74
N THR A 66 -1.01 12.33 2.16
CA THR A 66 -1.93 13.04 1.25
C THR A 66 -1.43 14.41 0.81
N ALA A 67 -0.53 15.03 1.57
CA ALA A 67 0.03 16.33 1.22
C ALA A 67 1.14 16.21 0.15
N THR A 68 1.89 15.11 0.18
CA THR A 68 3.05 14.89 -0.69
C THR A 68 2.83 13.85 -1.78
N ASN A 69 1.76 13.04 -1.69
CA ASN A 69 1.45 11.93 -2.58
C ASN A 69 2.57 10.89 -2.67
N VAL A 70 3.24 10.62 -1.55
CA VAL A 70 4.31 9.61 -1.46
C VAL A 70 3.91 8.46 -0.54
N ILE A 71 4.37 7.25 -0.87
CA ILE A 71 4.31 6.10 0.04
C ILE A 71 5.38 6.32 1.12
N GLU A 72 4.96 6.58 2.35
CA GLU A 72 5.87 6.79 3.48
C GLU A 72 6.21 5.49 4.21
N LYS A 73 5.30 4.52 4.19
CA LYS A 73 5.49 3.21 4.80
C LYS A 73 4.83 2.11 3.98
N VAL A 74 5.45 0.95 4.02
CA VAL A 74 4.89 -0.32 3.58
C VAL A 74 4.83 -1.19 4.82
N ILE A 75 3.68 -1.74 5.17
CA ILE A 75 3.50 -2.65 6.30
C ILE A 75 3.19 -4.02 5.71
N GLU A 76 4.11 -4.98 5.85
CA GLU A 76 3.92 -6.32 5.34
C GLU A 76 2.97 -7.11 6.25
N VAL A 77 2.09 -7.88 5.62
CA VAL A 77 1.10 -8.75 6.27
C VAL A 77 1.03 -10.07 5.53
N GLU A 78 0.41 -11.08 6.15
CA GLU A 78 0.15 -12.35 5.48
C GLU A 78 -0.75 -12.18 4.23
N GLU A 79 -1.02 -13.28 3.55
CA GLU A 79 -1.75 -13.27 2.28
C GLU A 79 -3.19 -12.71 2.40
N TYR A 80 -3.66 -12.08 1.32
CA TYR A 80 -5.05 -11.60 1.15
C TYR A 80 -5.55 -10.53 2.13
N PRO A 81 -4.80 -9.45 2.41
CA PRO A 81 -5.40 -8.30 3.10
C PRO A 81 -6.53 -7.71 2.25
N SER A 82 -7.62 -7.34 2.90
CA SER A 82 -8.85 -6.91 2.23
C SER A 82 -9.47 -5.70 2.91
N GLY A 83 -10.52 -5.90 3.73
CA GLY A 83 -11.16 -4.82 4.46
C GLY A 83 -10.23 -4.19 5.49
N ILE A 84 -10.27 -2.86 5.58
CA ILE A 84 -9.52 -2.08 6.57
C ILE A 84 -10.43 -1.01 7.17
N ALA A 85 -10.25 -0.76 8.47
CA ALA A 85 -10.84 0.35 9.18
C ALA A 85 -9.75 1.00 10.04
N ILE A 86 -9.89 2.29 10.29
CA ILE A 86 -9.04 3.02 11.23
C ILE A 86 -9.86 3.40 12.44
N TYR A 87 -9.21 3.33 13.60
CA TYR A 87 -9.72 3.87 14.85
C TYR A 87 -8.67 4.83 15.40
N GLU A 88 -9.09 6.04 15.73
CA GLU A 88 -8.31 7.01 16.51
C GLU A 88 -9.14 7.34 17.76
N GLU A 89 -8.48 7.44 18.90
CA GLU A 89 -9.10 7.81 20.19
C GLU A 89 -9.41 9.31 20.27
#